data_AF-A0A6L8GVN8-F1
#
_entry.id   AF-A0A6L8GVN8-F1
#
_cell.length_a   1.000
_cell.length_b   1.000
_cell.length_c   1.000
_cell.angle_alpha   90.00
_cell.angle_beta   90.00
_cell.angle_gamma   90.00
#
_symmetry.space_group_name_H-M   'P 1'
#
loop_
_entity.id
_entity.type
_entity.pdbx_description
1 polymer ?
#
loop_
_entity_poly.entity_id
_entity_poly.type
_entity_poly.pdbx_seq_one_letter_code
_entity_poly.pdbx_strand_id
1 'polypeptide(L)'
;LMDGVINERWRALMRFQVQRAREWFRRSEAGIRWLCRDARWPVWTSLQLYQDILKVIEDNGYDVFSRRAYVPRLRKLLSLPISFSLAQSR
;
A
#
# COMPACT_ATOMS: atom_id res chain seq x y z
N LEU A 1 -10.71 -21.09 -7.04
CA LEU A 1 -9.83 -20.29 -6.18
C LEU A 1 -8.71 -21.15 -5.60
N MET A 2 -9.00 -22.35 -5.08
CA MET A 2 -7.97 -23.23 -4.49
C MET A 2 -6.92 -23.75 -5.50
N ASP A 3 -7.22 -23.80 -6.79
CA ASP A 3 -6.25 -24.20 -7.83
C ASP A 3 -5.26 -23.09 -8.22
N GLY A 4 -5.31 -21.90 -7.60
CA GLY A 4 -4.37 -20.80 -7.88
C GLY A 4 -4.49 -20.16 -9.28
N VAL A 5 -5.53 -20.50 -10.04
CA VAL A 5 -5.69 -20.03 -11.43
C VAL A 5 -6.08 -18.54 -11.49
N ILE A 6 -5.21 -17.75 -12.14
CA ILE A 6 -5.43 -16.33 -12.43
C ILE A 6 -6.27 -16.19 -13.71
N ASN A 7 -7.59 -16.21 -13.59
CA ASN A 7 -8.51 -15.97 -14.70
C ASN A 7 -9.13 -14.55 -14.65
N GLU A 8 -9.92 -14.18 -15.67
CA GLU A 8 -10.51 -12.84 -15.73
C GLU A 8 -11.51 -12.54 -14.60
N ARG A 9 -12.24 -13.56 -14.09
CA ARG A 9 -13.12 -13.39 -12.92
C ARG A 9 -12.32 -13.04 -11.67
N TRP A 10 -11.17 -13.70 -11.48
CA TRP A 10 -10.24 -13.39 -10.40
C TRP A 10 -9.66 -11.99 -10.53
N ARG A 11 -9.18 -11.61 -11.73
CA ARG A 11 -8.66 -10.27 -11.99
C ARG A 11 -9.72 -9.19 -11.75
N ALA A 12 -10.96 -9.43 -12.13
CA ALA A 12 -12.07 -8.52 -11.87
C ALA A 12 -12.34 -8.36 -10.36
N LEU A 13 -12.36 -9.46 -9.62
CA LEU A 13 -12.46 -9.43 -8.15
C LEU A 13 -11.30 -8.65 -7.52
N MET A 14 -10.06 -8.93 -7.94
CA MET A 14 -8.89 -8.26 -7.40
C MET A 14 -8.87 -6.76 -7.71
N ARG A 15 -9.24 -6.35 -8.93
CA ARG A 15 -9.44 -4.92 -9.27
C ARG A 15 -10.43 -4.24 -8.32
N PHE A 16 -11.57 -4.88 -8.08
CA PHE A 16 -12.58 -4.37 -7.15
C PHE A 16 -12.02 -4.23 -5.72
N GLN A 17 -11.32 -5.24 -5.21
CA GLN A 17 -10.74 -5.21 -3.87
C GLN A 17 -9.62 -4.17 -3.73
N VAL A 18 -8.74 -4.05 -4.73
CA VAL A 18 -7.68 -3.03 -4.76
C VAL A 18 -8.29 -1.63 -4.77
N GLN A 19 -9.32 -1.38 -5.57
CA GLN A 19 -10.01 -0.09 -5.60
C GLN A 19 -10.63 0.23 -4.24
N ARG A 20 -11.33 -0.73 -3.62
CA ARG A 20 -11.90 -0.57 -2.27
C ARG A 20 -10.81 -0.25 -1.24
N ALA A 21 -9.68 -0.96 -1.27
CA ALA A 21 -8.57 -0.72 -0.35
C ALA A 21 -7.98 0.69 -0.52
N ARG A 22 -7.79 1.16 -1.77
CA ARG A 22 -7.32 2.53 -2.06
C ARG A 22 -8.28 3.59 -1.49
N GLU A 23 -9.59 3.35 -1.57
CA GLU A 23 -10.56 4.26 -0.98
C GLU A 23 -10.45 4.33 0.55
N TRP A 24 -10.29 3.19 1.21
CA TRP A 24 -10.05 3.15 2.66
C TRP A 24 -8.77 3.86 3.05
N PHE A 25 -7.66 3.67 2.31
CA PHE A 25 -6.41 4.38 2.59
C PHE A 25 -6.57 5.90 2.47
N ARG A 26 -7.27 6.38 1.43
CA ARG A 26 -7.56 7.81 1.24
C ARG A 26 -8.41 8.39 2.37
N ARG A 27 -9.40 7.63 2.86
CA ARG A 27 -10.22 8.05 4.00
C ARG A 27 -9.40 8.12 5.29
N SER A 28 -8.55 7.11 5.53
CA SER A 28 -7.68 7.03 6.71
C SER A 28 -6.59 8.11 6.75
N GLU A 29 -6.17 8.59 5.58
CA GLU A 29 -5.17 9.65 5.42
C GLU A 29 -5.52 10.92 6.24
N ALA A 30 -6.79 11.32 6.20
CA ALA A 30 -7.29 12.45 6.98
C ALA A 30 -7.21 12.23 8.50
N GLY A 31 -7.24 10.97 8.95
CA GLY A 31 -7.14 10.60 10.37
C GLY A 31 -5.74 10.79 10.96
N ILE A 32 -4.69 10.71 10.14
CA ILE A 32 -3.30 10.67 10.64
C ILE A 32 -2.88 12.00 11.26
N ARG A 33 -3.44 13.13 10.81
CA ARG A 33 -3.17 14.45 11.42
C ARG A 33 -3.60 14.55 12.88
N TRP A 34 -4.56 13.73 13.31
CA TRP A 34 -5.09 13.72 14.67
C TRP A 34 -4.28 12.85 15.64
N LEU A 35 -3.30 12.09 15.14
CA LEU A 35 -2.40 11.32 15.98
C LEU A 35 -1.40 12.22 16.71
N CYS A 36 -0.88 11.72 17.84
CA CYS A 36 0.25 12.36 18.51
C CYS A 36 1.45 12.47 17.56
N ARG A 37 2.23 13.55 17.69
CA ARG A 37 3.26 13.95 16.73
C ARG A 37 4.24 12.82 16.41
N ASP A 38 4.66 12.06 17.41
CA ASP A 38 5.63 10.97 17.28
C ASP A 38 5.06 9.73 16.57
N ALA A 39 3.74 9.54 16.61
CA ALA A 39 3.06 8.43 15.94
C ALA A 39 2.71 8.73 14.47
N ARG A 40 2.71 10.00 14.04
CA ARG A 40 2.35 10.38 12.66
C ARG A 40 3.32 9.76 11.65
N TRP A 41 4.62 9.84 11.92
CA TRP A 41 5.69 9.39 11.03
C TRP A 41 5.64 7.88 10.71
N PRO A 42 5.60 6.96 11.69
CA PRO A 42 5.52 5.53 11.41
C PRO A 42 4.20 5.13 10.75
N VAL A 43 3.09 5.79 11.11
CA VAL A 43 1.77 5.50 10.51
C VAL A 43 1.69 5.97 9.06
N TRP A 44 2.19 7.17 8.76
CA TRP A 44 2.24 7.69 7.39
C TRP A 44 3.13 6.84 6.49
N THR A 45 4.29 6.43 7.00
CA THR A 45 5.21 5.53 6.27
C THR A 45 4.54 4.19 6.01
N SER A 46 3.85 3.62 7.00
CA SER A 46 3.10 2.37 6.82
C SER A 46 1.99 2.51 5.77
N LEU A 47 1.23 3.62 5.80
CA LEU A 47 0.19 3.91 4.82
C LEU A 47 0.74 3.89 3.39
N GLN A 48 1.87 4.55 3.15
CA GLN A 48 2.52 4.57 1.84
C GLN A 48 3.00 3.18 1.42
N LEU A 49 3.67 2.44 2.32
CA LEU A 49 4.15 1.09 2.04
C LEU A 49 3.02 0.13 1.67
N TYR A 50 1.89 0.19 2.36
CA TYR A 50 0.74 -0.67 2.01
C TYR A 50 0.10 -0.29 0.68
N GLN A 51 0.01 1.00 0.35
CA GLN A 51 -0.45 1.43 -0.97
C GLN A 51 0.49 0.97 -2.10
N ASP A 52 1.81 0.96 -1.85
CA ASP A 52 2.79 0.44 -2.79
C ASP A 52 2.64 -1.07 -3.04
N ILE A 53 2.27 -1.85 -2.03
CA ILE A 53 1.97 -3.28 -2.21
C ILE A 53 0.82 -3.48 -3.20
N LEU A 54 -0.22 -2.64 -3.14
CA LEU A 54 -1.33 -2.72 -4.09
C LEU A 54 -0.85 -2.52 -5.53
N LYS A 55 0.09 -1.58 -5.75
CA LYS A 55 0.72 -1.39 -7.07
C LYS A 55 1.49 -2.64 -7.50
N VAL A 56 2.25 -3.27 -6.61
CA VAL A 56 2.99 -4.50 -6.94
C VAL A 56 2.03 -5.65 -7.29
N ILE A 57 0.87 -5.73 -6.64
CA ILE A 57 -0.17 -6.71 -6.98
C ILE A 57 -0.71 -6.46 -8.40
N GLU A 58 -0.96 -5.20 -8.76
CA GLU A 58 -1.39 -4.81 -10.11
C GLU A 58 -0.29 -5.11 -11.16
N ASP A 59 0.96 -4.73 -10.88
CA ASP A 59 2.10 -4.92 -11.77
C ASP A 59 2.42 -6.42 -12.00
N ASN A 60 2.15 -7.29 -11.01
CA ASN A 60 2.27 -8.75 -11.13
C ASN A 60 1.06 -9.41 -11.81
N GLY A 61 0.12 -8.64 -12.37
CA GLY A 61 -1.05 -9.19 -13.05
C GLY A 61 -2.03 -9.91 -12.12
N TYR A 62 -2.06 -9.52 -10.84
CA TYR A 62 -2.87 -10.11 -9.78
C TYR A 62 -2.50 -11.56 -9.40
N ASP A 63 -1.33 -12.03 -9.82
CA ASP A 63 -0.78 -13.31 -9.36
C ASP A 63 -0.19 -13.17 -7.95
N VAL A 64 -1.00 -13.50 -6.97
CA VAL A 64 -0.63 -13.52 -5.54
C VAL A 64 -0.39 -14.94 -5.01
N PHE A 65 -0.64 -15.97 -5.82
CA PHE A 65 -0.47 -17.38 -5.43
C PHE A 65 0.95 -17.85 -5.71
N SER A 66 1.51 -17.48 -6.86
CA SER A 66 2.87 -17.89 -7.26
C SER A 66 3.94 -16.89 -6.84
N ARG A 67 3.55 -15.62 -6.61
CA ARG A 67 4.46 -14.53 -6.27
C ARG A 67 3.92 -13.71 -5.11
N ARG A 68 4.70 -13.59 -4.04
CA ARG A 68 4.38 -12.68 -2.95
C ARG A 68 4.70 -11.25 -3.35
N ALA A 69 3.72 -10.36 -3.23
CA ALA A 69 3.90 -8.93 -3.46
C ALA A 69 4.72 -8.32 -2.31
N TYR A 70 5.88 -7.77 -2.63
CA TYR A 70 6.72 -7.02 -1.69
C TYR A 70 7.14 -5.70 -2.32
N VAL A 71 7.21 -4.66 -1.50
CA VAL A 71 7.84 -3.39 -1.90
C VAL A 71 9.37 -3.59 -1.88
N PRO A 72 10.07 -3.37 -3.01
CA PRO A 72 11.52 -3.51 -3.06
C PRO A 72 12.22 -2.60 -2.05
N ARG A 73 13.33 -3.08 -1.47
CA ARG A 73 14.12 -2.38 -0.43
C ARG A 73 14.53 -0.95 -0.81
N LEU A 74 14.68 -0.65 -2.10
CA LEU A 74 15.01 0.67 -2.62
C LEU A 74 13.92 1.74 -2.37
N ARG A 75 12.62 1.37 -2.40
CA ARG A 75 11.54 2.32 -2.02
C ARG A 75 11.48 2.56 -0.52
N LYS A 76 11.75 1.55 0.30
CA LYS A 76 11.89 1.70 1.76
C LYS A 76 13.04 2.66 2.13
N LEU A 77 14.11 2.68 1.34
CA LEU A 77 15.26 3.57 1.56
C LEU A 77 14.96 5.03 1.16
N LEU A 78 14.19 5.24 0.09
CA LEU A 78 13.77 6.58 -0.35
C LEU A 78 12.64 7.17 0.51
N SER A 79 11.77 6.34 1.11
CA SER A 79 10.70 6.81 1.99
C SER A 79 11.22 7.39 3.32
N LEU A 80 12.37 6.93 3.81
CA LEU A 80 12.95 7.41 5.08
C LEU A 80 13.29 8.91 5.10
N PRO A 81 14.04 9.48 4.13
CA PRO A 81 14.35 10.91 4.11
C PRO A 81 13.14 11.79 3.79
N ILE A 82 12.21 11.33 2.94
CA ILE A 82 10.99 12.07 2.57
C ILE A 82 10.03 12.16 3.77
N SER A 83 9.81 11.05 4.48
CA SER A 83 8.96 11.04 5.67
C SER A 83 9.56 11.90 6.80
N PHE A 84 10.89 11.93 6.96
CA PHE A 84 11.55 12.80 7.94
C PHE A 84 11.31 14.29 7.63
N SER A 85 11.41 14.69 6.37
CA SER A 85 11.17 16.08 5.94
C SER A 85 9.70 16.50 6.14
N LEU A 86 8.75 15.62 5.79
CA LEU A 86 7.31 15.86 5.99
C LEU A 86 6.90 15.90 7.47
N ALA A 87 7.55 15.12 8.34
CA ALA A 87 7.31 15.18 9.79
C ALA A 87 7.80 16.48 10.43
N GLN A 88 8.66 17.23 9.74
CA GLN A 88 9.23 18.49 10.20
C GLN A 88 8.49 19.71 9.64
N SER A 89 7.81 19.57 8.50
CA SER A 89 6.92 20.60 7.95
C SER A 89 5.53 20.53 8.61
N ARG A 90 5.40 21.25 9.73
CA ARG A 90 4.17 21.75 10.41
C ARG A 90 2.92 20.87 10.40
#